data_AF-A0A8J6VBJ0-F1
#
_entry.id   AF-A0A8J6VBJ0-F1
#
_cell.length_a   1.000
_cell.length_b   1.000
_cell.length_c   1.000
_cell.angle_alpha   90.00
_cell.angle_beta   90.00
_cell.angle_gamma   90.00
#
_symmetry.space_group_name_H-M   'P 1'
#
loop_
_entity.id
_entity.type
_entity.pdbx_description
1 polymer ?
#
loop_
_entity_poly.entity_id
_entity_poly.type
_entity_poly.pdbx_seq_one_letter_code
_entity_poly.pdbx_strand_id
1 'polypeptide(L)'
;MTNETGSGNSAISLAVGTAVFVGGVQADIPLPYSKIMLEELNIRGSFMYPRHVPGELYRMSAAGILDLTPIQTHTFSLDNVNEAFALG
;
A
#
# COMPACT_ATOMS: atom_id res chain seq x y z
N MET A 1 -14.42 -30.97 -30.47
CA MET A 1 -15.72 -31.25 -29.82
C MET A 1 -15.40 -32.23 -28.70
N THR A 2 -15.17 -31.77 -27.49
CA THR A 2 -16.22 -31.29 -26.57
C THR A 2 -15.90 -29.92 -25.98
N ASN A 3 -16.95 -29.08 -25.98
CA ASN A 3 -16.98 -27.72 -25.49
C ASN A 3 -17.61 -27.80 -24.09
N GLU A 4 -16.88 -27.48 -23.03
CA GLU A 4 -17.47 -27.28 -21.71
C GLU A 4 -17.64 -25.77 -21.49
N THR A 5 -18.88 -25.34 -21.71
CA THR A 5 -19.43 -24.06 -21.29
C THR A 5 -19.38 -23.94 -19.77
N GLY A 6 -18.31 -23.34 -19.26
CA GLY A 6 -18.26 -22.80 -17.90
C GLY A 6 -19.12 -21.55 -17.80
N SER A 7 -20.41 -21.76 -17.57
CA SER A 7 -21.40 -20.75 -17.18
C SER A 7 -20.82 -19.82 -16.12
N GLY A 8 -20.95 -18.52 -16.35
CA GLY A 8 -20.42 -17.47 -15.49
C GLY A 8 -20.94 -17.58 -14.06
N ASN A 9 -20.01 -17.61 -13.11
CA ASN A 9 -20.22 -17.14 -11.75
C ASN A 9 -19.24 -16.00 -11.53
N SER A 10 -19.52 -14.82 -12.10
CA SER A 10 -18.95 -13.58 -11.60
C SER A 10 -19.61 -13.30 -10.25
N ALA A 11 -19.22 -14.03 -9.22
CA ALA A 11 -19.54 -13.68 -7.86
C ALA A 11 -18.81 -12.36 -7.57
N ILE A 12 -19.54 -11.26 -7.62
CA ILE A 12 -19.08 -9.99 -7.07
C ILE A 12 -19.13 -10.16 -5.55
N SER A 13 -18.06 -10.75 -5.01
CA SER A 13 -17.78 -10.71 -3.58
C SER A 13 -17.36 -9.29 -3.24
N LEU A 14 -18.24 -8.55 -2.54
CA LEU A 14 -17.89 -7.27 -1.94
C LEU A 14 -17.03 -7.59 -0.73
N ALA A 15 -15.74 -7.83 -0.96
CA ALA A 15 -14.80 -8.12 0.10
C ALA A 15 -14.93 -7.11 1.24
N VAL A 16 -15.09 -7.60 2.46
CA VAL A 16 -15.43 -6.79 3.64
C VAL A 16 -14.21 -6.00 4.14
N GLY A 17 -13.00 -6.49 3.84
CA GLY A 17 -11.74 -5.83 4.18
C GLY A 17 -10.66 -6.04 3.12
N THR A 18 -9.77 -5.05 2.98
CA THR A 18 -8.59 -5.15 2.11
C THR A 18 -7.33 -4.87 2.91
N ALA A 19 -6.39 -5.82 2.88
CA ALA A 19 -5.02 -5.59 3.34
C ALA A 19 -4.17 -5.09 2.17
N VAL A 20 -3.48 -3.95 2.35
CA VAL A 20 -2.58 -3.38 1.34
C VAL A 20 -1.14 -3.47 1.83
N PHE A 21 -0.27 -4.15 1.07
CA PHE A 21 1.15 -4.26 1.38
C PHE A 21 1.93 -3.13 0.72
N VAL A 22 2.51 -2.25 1.53
CA VAL A 22 3.28 -1.06 1.12
C VAL A 22 4.76 -1.12 1.52
N GLY A 23 5.14 -2.06 2.39
CA GLY A 23 6.50 -2.23 2.89
C GLY A 23 7.31 -3.26 2.09
N GLY A 24 8.64 -3.11 2.10
CA GLY A 24 9.56 -4.07 1.52
C GLY A 24 9.93 -5.17 2.50
N VAL A 25 9.18 -6.28 2.50
CA VAL A 25 9.56 -7.50 3.24
C VAL A 25 10.32 -8.42 2.29
N GLN A 26 11.52 -8.86 2.68
CA GLN A 26 12.35 -9.75 1.85
C GLN A 26 12.01 -11.24 2.02
N ALA A 27 11.20 -11.57 3.02
CA ALA A 27 10.76 -12.94 3.29
C ALA A 27 9.34 -13.19 2.76
N ASP A 28 9.04 -14.45 2.48
CA ASP A 28 7.68 -14.87 2.19
C ASP A 28 6.78 -14.67 3.41
N ILE A 29 5.58 -14.15 3.18
CA ILE A 29 4.58 -13.91 4.23
C ILE A 29 3.55 -15.04 4.18
N PRO A 30 3.44 -15.90 5.20
CA PRO A 30 2.39 -16.91 5.24
C PRO A 30 1.02 -16.25 5.42
N LEU A 31 0.07 -16.58 4.55
CA LEU A 31 -1.27 -16.01 4.55
C LEU A 31 -2.32 -17.01 5.08
N PRO A 32 -3.23 -16.59 5.97
CA PRO A 32 -4.24 -17.50 6.56
C PRO A 32 -5.38 -17.76 5.57
N TYR A 33 -5.18 -18.76 4.70
CA TYR A 33 -6.11 -19.09 3.60
C TYR A 33 -7.58 -19.18 4.03
N SER A 34 -7.89 -19.99 5.05
CA SER A 34 -9.28 -20.21 5.47
C SER A 34 -9.95 -18.93 5.95
N LYS A 35 -9.20 -18.04 6.62
CA LYS A 35 -9.74 -16.75 7.08
C LYS A 35 -10.02 -15.82 5.91
N ILE A 36 -9.09 -15.74 4.96
CA ILE A 36 -9.25 -14.93 3.75
C ILE A 36 -10.47 -15.38 2.95
N MET A 37 -10.67 -16.69 2.81
CA MET A 37 -11.81 -17.26 2.09
C MET A 37 -13.13 -17.05 2.85
N LEU A 38 -13.19 -17.36 4.16
CA LEU A 38 -14.42 -17.32 4.94
C LEU A 38 -14.91 -15.88 5.23
N GLU A 39 -13.98 -14.93 5.37
CA GLU A 39 -14.29 -13.51 5.60
C GLU A 39 -14.26 -12.69 4.30
N GLU A 40 -14.05 -13.34 3.16
CA GLU A 40 -13.97 -12.72 1.83
C GLU A 40 -12.99 -11.52 1.81
N LEU A 41 -11.76 -11.72 2.30
CA LEU A 41 -10.75 -10.65 2.38
C LEU A 41 -9.99 -10.48 1.07
N ASN A 42 -9.63 -9.24 0.75
CA ASN A 42 -8.71 -8.91 -0.35
C ASN A 42 -7.28 -8.69 0.16
N ILE A 43 -6.31 -9.11 -0.65
CA ILE A 43 -4.90 -8.80 -0.46
C ILE A 43 -4.38 -8.10 -1.71
N ARG A 44 -3.78 -6.92 -1.53
CA ARG A 44 -3.26 -6.10 -2.63
C ARG A 44 -1.85 -5.63 -2.34
N GLY A 45 -0.94 -5.83 -3.29
CA GLY A 45 0.35 -5.13 -3.30
C GLY A 45 0.19 -3.69 -3.78
N SER A 46 0.93 -2.76 -3.18
CA SER A 46 1.06 -1.39 -3.65
C SER A 46 2.52 -0.96 -3.60
N PHE A 47 3.11 -0.76 -4.78
CA PHE A 47 4.48 -0.28 -4.91
C PHE A 47 4.49 1.17 -5.37
N MET A 48 5.14 2.04 -4.59
CA MET A 48 5.21 3.49 -4.82
C MET A 48 3.82 4.13 -5.00
N TYR A 49 3.70 5.06 -5.94
CA TYR A 49 2.51 5.85 -6.20
C TYR A 49 2.43 6.25 -7.69
N PRO A 50 1.21 6.47 -8.23
CA PRO A 50 1.02 7.09 -9.53
C PRO A 50 1.56 8.53 -9.60
N ARG A 51 1.95 8.98 -10.79
CA ARG A 51 2.58 10.31 -11.01
C ARG A 51 1.78 11.52 -10.50
N HIS A 52 0.45 11.42 -10.41
CA HIS A 52 -0.40 12.53 -9.97
C HIS A 52 -0.44 12.69 -8.44
N VAL A 53 -0.11 11.64 -7.69
CA VAL A 53 -0.28 11.57 -6.23
C VAL A 53 0.55 12.62 -5.50
N PRO A 54 1.83 12.88 -5.81
CA PRO A 54 2.60 13.93 -5.10
C PRO A 54 1.94 15.32 -5.19
N GLY A 55 1.41 15.67 -6.36
CA GLY A 55 0.70 16.94 -6.54
C GLY A 55 -0.61 16.99 -5.75
N GLU A 56 -1.28 15.85 -5.59
CA GLU A 56 -2.48 15.75 -4.76
C GLU A 56 -2.18 15.84 -3.27
N LEU A 57 -1.14 15.16 -2.79
CA LEU A 57 -0.68 15.28 -1.39
C LEU A 57 -0.32 16.72 -1.03
N TYR A 58 0.38 17.43 -1.94
CA TYR A 58 0.66 18.85 -1.76
C TYR A 58 -0.63 19.67 -1.63
N ARG A 59 -1.61 19.46 -2.50
CA ARG A 59 -2.91 20.18 -2.43
C ARG A 59 -3.64 19.88 -1.12
N MET A 60 -3.64 18.62 -0.66
CA MET A 60 -4.26 18.23 0.61
C MET A 60 -3.58 18.92 1.79
N SER A 61 -2.26 19.03 1.77
CA SER A 61 -1.51 19.73 2.82
C SER A 61 -1.78 21.24 2.80
N ALA A 62 -1.74 21.86 1.63
CA ALA A 62 -2.07 23.28 1.46
C ALA A 62 -3.53 23.61 1.87
N ALA A 63 -4.46 22.67 1.69
CA ALA A 63 -5.85 22.80 2.11
C ALA A 63 -6.10 22.47 3.59
N GLY A 64 -5.07 22.07 4.35
CA GLY A 64 -5.19 21.67 5.75
C GLY A 64 -5.87 20.31 6.00
N ILE A 65 -6.08 19.52 4.94
CA ILE A 65 -6.63 18.15 5.03
C ILE A 65 -5.55 17.18 5.53
N LEU A 66 -4.29 17.44 5.17
CA LEU A 66 -3.14 16.64 5.56
C LEU A 66 -2.13 17.49 6.35
N ASP A 67 -2.10 17.30 7.66
CA ASP A 67 -1.10 17.91 8.52
C ASP A 67 0.17 17.06 8.55
N LEU A 68 1.28 17.63 8.06
CA LEU A 68 2.60 16.98 8.05
C LEU A 68 3.48 17.40 9.23
N THR A 69 3.04 18.36 10.05
CA THR A 69 3.81 18.85 11.20
C THR A 69 4.16 17.79 12.26
N PRO A 70 3.40 16.69 12.45
CA PRO A 70 3.79 15.62 13.37
C PRO A 70 4.97 14.77 12.88
N ILE A 71 5.36 14.87 11.60
CA ILE A 71 6.49 14.12 11.04
C ILE A 71 7.78 14.80 11.49
N GLN A 72 8.53 14.14 12.38
CA GLN A 72 9.83 14.62 12.83
C GLN A 72 10.88 14.42 11.74
N THR A 73 11.50 15.52 11.31
CA THR A 73 12.56 15.52 10.29
C THR A 73 13.85 16.10 10.85
N HIS A 74 14.98 15.49 10.51
CA HIS A 74 16.31 16.05 10.76
C HIS A 74 16.90 16.58 9.46
N THR A 75 17.42 17.81 9.50
CA THR A 75 18.04 18.45 8.34
C THR A 75 19.55 18.39 8.47
N PHE A 76 20.21 17.91 7.43
CA PHE A 76 21.67 17.80 7.35
C PHE A 76 22.17 18.56 6.13
N SER A 77 23.39 19.08 6.19
CA SER A 77 24.10 19.53 4.99
C SER A 77 24.37 18.33 4.08
N LEU A 78 24.47 18.57 2.77
CA LEU A 78 24.84 17.55 1.81
C LEU A 78 26.25 16.95 2.09
N ASP A 79 27.13 17.72 2.72
CA ASP A 79 28.47 17.23 3.13
C ASP A 79 28.39 16.22 4.30
N ASN A 80 27.26 16.16 5.01
CA ASN A 80 27.09 15.37 6.23
C ASN A 80 26.19 14.14 5.99
N VAL A 81 26.16 13.60 4.77
CA VAL A 81 25.31 12.43 4.42
C VAL A 81 25.55 11.24 5.35
N ASN A 82 26.80 10.97 5.73
CA ASN A 82 27.12 9.83 6.60
C ASN A 82 26.55 10.01 8.02
N GLU A 83 26.57 11.24 8.55
CA GLU A 83 25.96 11.56 9.84
C GLU A 83 24.45 11.42 9.77
N ALA A 84 23.84 11.81 8.64
CA ALA A 84 22.40 11.63 8.41
C ALA A 84 21.98 10.16 8.46
N PHE A 85 22.77 9.25 7.86
CA PHE A 85 22.51 7.81 7.95
C PHE A 85 22.79 7.22 9.34
N ALA A 86 23.78 7.74 10.05
CA ALA A 86 24.14 7.24 11.39
C ALA A 86 23.15 7.64 12.49
N LEU A 87 22.33 8.68 12.27
CA LEU A 87 21.25 9.06 13.18
C LEU A 87 20.07 8.07 13.13
N GLY A 88 19.90 7.37 12.00
CA GLY A 88 18.78 6.47 11.71
C GLY A 88 18.79 5.18 12.49
#